data_AF-A0A3Q3FVJ0-F1
#
_entry.id   AF-A0A3Q3FVJ0-F1
#
_cell.length_a   1.000
_cell.length_b   1.000
_cell.length_c   1.000
_cell.angle_alpha   90.00
_cell.angle_beta   90.00
_cell.angle_gamma   90.00
#
_symmetry.space_group_name_H-M   'P 1'
#
loop_
_entity.id
_entity.type
_entity.pdbx_description
1 polymer ?
#
loop_
_entity_poly.entity_id
_entity_poly.type
_entity_poly.pdbx_seq_one_letter_code
_entity_poly.pdbx_strand_id
1 'polypeptide(L)'
;MMQNIVLLCVKLFHVFFFTLFSAVSAADRCLEPMSEGSCSEYALLWYFHPRSGKCRPFLFGGCGGNRNRFSSRQECQSWCGKERSVRGILSDHRGDIH
;
A
#
# COMPACT_ATOMS: atom_id res chain seq x y z
N MET A 1 8.51 1.70 48.37
CA MET A 1 7.42 0.72 48.17
C MET A 1 6.20 1.46 47.61
N MET A 2 6.19 1.76 46.30
CA MET A 2 4.99 2.23 45.56
C MET A 2 5.25 2.36 44.04
N GLN A 3 6.19 1.57 43.49
CA GLN A 3 6.60 1.66 42.07
C GLN A 3 5.96 0.59 41.16
N ASN A 4 4.96 -0.18 41.63
CA ASN A 4 4.46 -1.37 40.92
C ASN A 4 2.96 -1.35 40.55
N ILE A 5 2.24 -0.24 40.74
CA ILE A 5 0.80 -0.15 40.37
C ILE A 5 0.58 0.73 39.14
N VAL A 6 1.39 1.77 38.93
CA VAL A 6 1.24 2.68 37.78
C VAL A 6 1.67 2.03 36.45
N LEU A 7 2.54 1.01 36.50
CA LEU A 7 3.03 0.31 35.29
C LEU A 7 2.03 -0.69 34.69
N LEU A 8 0.96 -1.05 35.41
CA LEU A 8 -0.10 -1.94 34.91
C LEU A 8 -1.21 -1.16 34.17
N CYS A 9 -1.56 0.05 34.63
CA CYS A 9 -2.62 0.85 33.99
C CYS A 9 -2.21 1.46 32.64
N VAL A 10 -0.94 1.87 32.49
CA VAL A 10 -0.47 2.48 31.22
C VAL A 10 -0.11 1.42 30.17
N LYS A 11 0.22 0.19 30.56
CA LYS A 11 0.42 -0.92 29.61
C LYS A 11 -0.89 -1.39 28.97
N LEU A 12 -2.04 -1.27 29.63
CA LEU A 12 -3.32 -1.67 29.04
C LEU A 12 -3.87 -0.65 28.04
N PHE A 13 -3.59 0.65 28.22
CA PHE A 13 -4.03 1.67 27.27
C PHE A 13 -3.07 1.83 26.07
N HIS A 14 -1.75 1.71 26.28
CA HIS A 14 -0.79 1.71 25.18
C HIS A 14 -0.81 0.39 24.40
N VAL A 15 -1.06 -0.77 25.01
CA VAL A 15 -1.20 -2.01 24.23
C VAL A 15 -2.52 -2.03 23.46
N PHE A 16 -3.60 -1.37 23.91
CA PHE A 16 -4.85 -1.30 23.14
C PHE A 16 -4.82 -0.21 22.04
N PHE A 17 -4.15 0.92 22.26
CA PHE A 17 -4.07 1.99 21.27
C PHE A 17 -2.88 1.84 20.29
N PHE A 18 -1.76 1.26 20.71
CA PHE A 18 -0.58 1.05 19.85
C PHE A 18 -0.65 -0.26 19.04
N THR A 19 -1.47 -1.25 19.42
CA THR A 19 -1.71 -2.47 18.60
C THR A 19 -2.86 -2.33 17.61
N LEU A 20 -3.74 -1.33 17.76
CA LEU A 20 -4.78 -1.00 16.78
C LEU A 20 -4.33 0.06 15.76
N PHE A 21 -3.29 0.85 16.04
CA PHE A 21 -2.90 1.98 15.18
C PHE A 21 -1.84 1.67 14.11
N SER A 22 -1.02 0.63 14.29
CA SER A 22 0.12 0.36 13.39
C SER A 22 -0.05 -0.93 12.60
N ALA A 23 -1.02 -0.94 11.70
CA ALA A 23 -1.05 -1.88 10.58
C ALA A 23 -1.70 -1.24 9.34
N VAL A 24 -1.35 0.01 9.00
CA VAL A 24 -1.52 0.44 7.60
C VAL A 24 -0.54 -0.39 6.79
N SER A 25 -1.08 -1.40 6.12
CA SER A 25 -0.31 -2.28 5.26
C SER A 25 0.21 -1.47 4.08
N ALA A 26 1.42 -1.77 3.60
CA ALA A 26 1.88 -1.25 2.31
C ALA A 26 0.91 -1.63 1.16
N ALA A 27 0.09 -2.68 1.34
CA ALA A 27 -0.98 -3.05 0.43
C ALA A 27 -2.11 -1.99 0.38
N ASP A 28 -2.37 -1.28 1.48
CA ASP A 28 -3.52 -0.36 1.56
C ASP A 28 -3.37 0.82 0.58
N ARG A 29 -2.16 1.38 0.46
CA ARG A 29 -1.90 2.47 -0.52
C ARG A 29 -1.99 1.99 -1.97
N CYS A 30 -1.78 0.70 -2.24
CA CYS A 30 -1.85 0.16 -3.60
C CYS A 30 -3.30 0.00 -4.09
N LEU A 31 -4.27 -0.04 -3.16
CA LEU A 31 -5.69 -0.21 -3.48
C LEU A 31 -6.43 1.11 -3.68
N GLU A 32 -5.81 2.25 -3.32
CA GLU A 32 -6.40 3.56 -3.56
C GLU A 32 -6.56 3.83 -5.07
N PRO A 33 -7.59 4.59 -5.51
CA PRO A 33 -7.71 5.00 -6.90
C PRO A 33 -6.58 5.95 -7.31
N MET A 34 -6.35 6.15 -8.60
CA MET A 34 -5.52 7.28 -9.04
C MET A 34 -6.13 8.61 -8.57
N SER A 35 -5.30 9.59 -8.23
CA SER A 35 -5.76 10.91 -7.83
C SER A 35 -4.87 12.00 -8.39
N GLU A 36 -5.43 12.76 -9.34
CA GLU A 36 -4.75 13.86 -10.03
C GLU A 36 -4.47 15.04 -9.09
N GLY A 37 -5.30 15.23 -8.07
CA GLY A 37 -5.21 16.40 -7.19
C GLY A 37 -5.93 17.62 -7.77
N SER A 38 -5.71 18.79 -7.17
CA SER A 38 -6.43 20.03 -7.51
C SER A 38 -5.54 21.12 -8.13
N CYS A 39 -4.23 20.90 -8.19
CA CYS A 39 -3.28 21.84 -8.81
C CYS A 39 -3.11 21.54 -10.31
N SER A 40 -2.35 22.39 -11.03
CA SER A 40 -2.18 22.33 -12.49
C SER A 40 -0.71 22.20 -12.93
N GLU A 41 0.16 21.73 -12.03
CA GLU A 41 1.57 21.46 -12.29
C GLU A 41 1.74 19.99 -12.70
N TYR A 42 1.41 19.70 -13.96
CA TYR A 42 1.29 18.33 -14.44
C TYR A 42 2.62 17.58 -14.52
N ALA A 43 2.67 16.41 -13.86
CA ALA A 43 3.74 15.44 -14.00
C ALA A 43 3.16 14.06 -14.38
N LEU A 44 3.84 13.37 -15.31
CA LEU A 44 3.51 12.00 -15.66
C LEU A 44 4.10 11.04 -14.63
N LEU A 45 3.25 10.40 -13.84
CA LEU A 45 3.62 9.47 -12.76
C LEU A 45 2.91 8.12 -12.93
N TRP A 46 3.17 7.19 -12.04
CA TRP A 46 2.64 5.82 -12.09
C TRP A 46 1.75 5.53 -10.88
N TYR A 47 0.63 4.85 -11.09
CA TYR A 47 -0.22 4.31 -10.03
C TYR A 47 -0.46 2.82 -10.26
N PHE A 48 -0.73 2.06 -9.19
CA PHE A 48 -1.14 0.67 -9.30
C PHE A 48 -2.64 0.57 -9.58
N HIS A 49 -3.01 -0.11 -10.67
CA HIS A 49 -4.40 -0.35 -11.01
C HIS A 49 -4.83 -1.74 -10.51
N PRO A 50 -5.56 -1.85 -9.39
CA PRO A 50 -5.78 -3.12 -8.71
C PRO A 50 -6.59 -4.12 -9.54
N ARG A 51 -7.56 -3.64 -10.33
CA ARG A 51 -8.37 -4.51 -11.20
C ARG A 51 -7.55 -5.22 -12.27
N SER A 52 -6.52 -4.57 -12.83
CA SER A 52 -5.63 -5.21 -13.80
C SER A 52 -4.40 -5.83 -13.16
N GLY A 53 -4.12 -5.50 -11.90
CA GLY A 53 -2.90 -5.85 -11.18
C GLY A 53 -1.65 -5.33 -11.89
N LYS A 54 -1.71 -4.12 -12.47
CA LYS A 54 -0.60 -3.51 -13.23
C LYS A 54 -0.44 -2.05 -12.87
N CYS A 55 0.80 -1.58 -12.84
CA CYS A 55 1.11 -0.15 -12.80
C CYS A 55 0.81 0.52 -14.14
N ARG A 56 0.10 1.64 -14.12
CA ARG A 56 -0.29 2.44 -15.29
C ARG A 56 0.14 3.89 -15.10
N PRO A 57 0.48 4.62 -16.17
CA PRO A 57 0.77 6.04 -16.08
C PRO A 57 -0.50 6.85 -15.83
N PHE A 58 -0.38 7.99 -15.16
CA PHE A 58 -1.44 8.99 -14.97
C PHE A 58 -0.83 10.40 -14.82
N LEU A 59 -1.65 11.45 -15.02
CA LEU A 59 -1.26 12.83 -14.76
C LEU A 59 -1.52 13.17 -13.29
N PHE A 60 -0.51 13.72 -12.63
CA PHE A 60 -0.62 14.29 -11.30
C PHE A 60 -0.44 15.81 -11.39
N GLY A 61 -1.38 16.58 -10.84
CA GLY A 61 -1.43 18.03 -10.91
C GLY A 61 -0.48 18.76 -9.95
N GLY A 62 0.37 18.06 -9.20
CA GLY A 62 1.43 18.66 -8.37
C GLY A 62 1.10 18.82 -6.89
N CYS A 63 -0.18 18.75 -6.48
CA CYS A 63 -0.57 18.82 -5.06
C CYS A 63 -1.74 17.90 -4.70
N GLY A 64 -1.87 17.58 -3.41
CA GLY A 64 -2.93 16.73 -2.89
C GLY A 64 -2.84 15.27 -3.39
N GLY A 65 -4.00 14.69 -3.62
CA GLY A 65 -4.15 13.30 -4.04
C GLY A 65 -3.86 12.30 -2.91
N ASN A 66 -3.38 11.10 -3.28
CA ASN A 66 -3.12 10.02 -2.34
C ASN A 66 -1.75 9.37 -2.59
N ARG A 67 -1.50 8.25 -1.90
CA ARG A 67 -0.19 7.58 -1.92
C ARG A 67 -0.06 6.53 -3.02
N ASN A 68 -1.09 6.26 -3.83
CA ASN A 68 -0.94 5.40 -4.99
C ASN A 68 -0.27 6.15 -6.17
N ARG A 69 0.97 6.60 -5.94
CA ARG A 69 1.72 7.47 -6.85
C ARG A 69 3.21 7.19 -6.71
N PHE A 70 3.85 6.93 -7.84
CA PHE A 70 5.26 6.51 -7.92
C PHE A 70 5.95 7.22 -9.09
N SER A 71 7.25 7.44 -8.95
CA SER A 71 8.08 8.11 -9.96
C SER A 71 8.31 7.24 -11.20
N SER A 72 8.30 5.92 -11.03
CA SER A 72 8.56 4.96 -12.10
C SER A 72 7.65 3.74 -12.03
N ARG A 73 7.52 3.04 -13.16
CA ARG A 73 6.80 1.76 -13.24
C ARG A 73 7.43 0.72 -12.31
N GLN A 74 8.76 0.67 -12.25
CA GLN A 74 9.54 -0.29 -11.46
C GLN A 74 9.30 -0.09 -9.97
N GLU A 75 9.33 1.16 -9.50
CA GLU A 75 8.98 1.50 -8.12
C GLU A 75 7.56 1.06 -7.79
N CYS A 76 6.58 1.42 -8.63
CA CYS A 76 5.20 0.99 -8.42
C CYS A 76 5.07 -0.54 -8.34
N GLN A 77 5.76 -1.29 -9.20
CA GLN A 77 5.71 -2.75 -9.21
C GLN A 77 6.40 -3.38 -8.01
N SER A 78 7.50 -2.80 -7.51
CA SER A 78 8.19 -3.33 -6.34
C SER A 78 7.36 -3.17 -5.06
N TRP A 79 6.58 -2.08 -4.97
CA TRP A 79 5.65 -1.84 -3.86
C TRP A 79 4.36 -2.66 -3.98
N CYS A 80 3.71 -2.66 -5.14
CA CYS A 80 2.34 -3.14 -5.30
C CYS A 80 2.18 -4.44 -6.11
N GLY A 81 3.22 -4.90 -6.82
CA GLY A 81 3.16 -6.06 -7.71
C GLY A 81 3.19 -7.43 -7.02
N LYS A 82 3.44 -7.48 -5.70
CA LYS A 82 3.71 -8.72 -4.96
C LYS A 82 2.50 -9.64 -4.78
N GLU A 83 1.27 -9.19 -5.01
CA GLU A 83 0.10 -10.08 -4.93
C GLU A 83 0.01 -11.07 -6.11
N ARG A 84 0.70 -10.82 -7.22
CA ARG A 84 0.71 -11.74 -8.37
C ARG A 84 1.76 -12.84 -8.27
N SER A 85 2.79 -12.73 -7.43
CA SER A 85 3.76 -13.82 -7.30
C SER A 85 3.13 -15.01 -6.57
N VAL A 86 2.27 -14.80 -5.58
CA VAL A 86 1.57 -15.92 -4.90
C VAL A 86 0.51 -16.55 -5.79
N ARG A 87 -0.28 -15.74 -6.52
CA ARG A 87 -1.34 -16.23 -7.42
C ARG A 87 -0.81 -16.79 -8.74
N GLY A 88 0.35 -16.31 -9.21
CA GLY A 88 1.02 -16.75 -10.45
C GLY A 88 1.74 -18.09 -10.30
N ILE A 89 2.34 -18.35 -9.13
CA ILE A 89 2.97 -19.65 -8.81
C ILE A 89 1.93 -20.77 -8.71
N LEU A 90 0.69 -20.47 -8.29
CA LEU A 90 -0.41 -21.44 -8.23
C LEU A 90 -1.11 -21.70 -9.59
N SER A 91 -0.86 -20.86 -10.60
CA SER A 91 -1.42 -21.04 -11.96
C SER A 91 -0.47 -21.72 -12.95
N ASP A 92 0.81 -21.89 -12.62
CA ASP A 92 1.82 -22.48 -13.52
C ASP A 92 1.86 -24.02 -13.45
N HIS A 93 1.36 -24.64 -12.37
CA HIS A 93 1.35 -26.10 -12.20
C HIS A 93 0.13 -26.84 -12.79
N ARG A 94 -0.71 -26.18 -13.61
CA ARG A 94 -1.84 -26.83 -14.30
C ARG A 94 -1.64 -26.96 -15.82
N GLY A 95 -0.43 -26.71 -16.32
CA GLY A 95 -0.10 -26.71 -17.75
C GLY A 95 0.44 -28.02 -18.32
N ASP A 96 0.96 -28.95 -17.50
CA ASP A 96 1.62 -30.16 -18.00
C ASP A 96 0.76 -31.42 -17.76
N ILE A 97 -0.31 -31.57 -18.53
CA ILE A 97 -0.93 -32.86 -18.93
C ILE A 97 -1.52 -32.65 -20.34
N HIS A 98 -0.64 -32.76 -21.34
CA HIS A 98 -0.96 -33.38 -22.63
C HIS A 98 0.33 -33.77 -23.35
#